data_AF-A0A1J3GQ97-F1
#
_entry.id   AF-A0A1J3GQ97-F1
#
_cell.length_a   1.000
_cell.length_b   1.000
_cell.length_c   1.000
_cell.angle_alpha   90.00
_cell.angle_beta   90.00
_cell.angle_gamma   90.00
#
_symmetry.space_group_name_H-M   'P 1'
#
loop_
_entity.id
_entity.type
_entity.pdbx_description
1 polymer ?
#
loop_
_entity_poly.entity_id
_entity_poly.type
_entity_poly.pdbx_seq_one_letter_code
_entity_poly.pdbx_strand_id
1 'polypeptide(L)'
;MTDACTDMKRRSIMNLCVNSRGGTCFLGSKDSSKDSHTGEYIFEYIDKCIEEAGPLKVVQVVTDNATNNVAAAKLLKMKRPNIFWSGCAAHTVDLMLEGISKLPGIAKLIDQAKCLTIFIYAHHKTLDLMRSHTQKRDIVRPGATRFATCFLTLHSLYEKKALLKNMFGSDDWHECVHS
;
A
#
# COMPACT_ATOMS: atom_id res chain seq x y z
N MET A 1 3.26 -14.01 -9.64
CA MET A 1 2.97 -12.64 -9.16
C MET A 1 4.29 -12.01 -8.79
N THR A 2 4.51 -10.77 -9.21
CA THR A 2 5.65 -9.98 -8.77
C THR A 2 5.15 -8.77 -8.01
N ASP A 3 5.86 -8.40 -6.96
CA ASP A 3 5.56 -7.22 -6.16
C ASP A 3 6.86 -6.45 -5.91
N ALA A 4 6.85 -5.16 -6.20
CA ALA A 4 8.00 -4.29 -5.97
C ALA A 4 7.70 -3.38 -4.78
N CYS A 5 8.53 -3.45 -3.74
CA CYS A 5 8.38 -2.63 -2.55
C CYS A 5 9.69 -1.93 -2.20
N THR A 6 9.57 -0.72 -1.65
CA THR A 6 10.70 0.00 -1.07
C THR A 6 10.66 -0.21 0.44
N ASP A 7 11.71 -0.78 1.00
CA ASP A 7 11.80 -0.99 2.45
C ASP A 7 12.09 0.32 3.21
N MET A 8 12.04 0.26 4.55
CA MET A 8 12.32 1.43 5.40
C MET A 8 13.76 1.95 5.29
N LYS A 9 14.68 1.15 4.75
CA LYS A 9 16.07 1.51 4.45
C LYS A 9 16.26 2.02 3.02
N ARG A 10 15.15 2.29 2.30
CA ARG A 10 15.12 2.73 0.90
C ARG A 10 15.70 1.72 -0.09
N ARG A 11 15.72 0.43 0.25
CA ARG A 11 16.08 -0.63 -0.69
C ARG A 11 14.87 -1.00 -1.52
N SER A 12 15.06 -1.14 -2.82
CA SER A 12 14.03 -1.65 -3.71
C SER A 12 14.11 -3.16 -3.78
N ILE A 13 13.05 -3.83 -3.36
CA ILE A 13 12.96 -5.29 -3.30
C ILE A 13 11.86 -5.73 -4.26
N MET A 14 12.21 -6.64 -5.17
CA MET A 14 11.21 -7.34 -5.99
C MET A 14 10.99 -8.73 -5.42
N ASN A 15 9.76 -9.00 -5.02
CA ASN A 15 9.29 -10.28 -4.50
C ASN A 15 8.62 -11.08 -5.61
N LEU A 16 8.85 -12.39 -5.59
CA LEU A 16 8.20 -13.34 -6.48
C LEU A 16 7.39 -14.35 -5.68
N CYS A 17 6.11 -14.43 -6.02
CA CYS A 17 5.19 -15.41 -5.46
C CYS A 17 4.53 -16.21 -6.59
N VAL A 18 4.44 -17.52 -6.41
CA VAL A 18 3.65 -18.42 -7.27
C VAL A 18 2.37 -18.77 -6.56
N ASN A 19 1.28 -18.77 -7.31
CA ASN A 19 -0.03 -19.18 -6.82
C ASN A 19 -0.50 -20.40 -7.60
N SER A 20 -1.08 -21.36 -6.89
CA SER A 20 -1.61 -22.61 -7.43
C SER A 20 -2.84 -23.04 -6.63
N ARG A 21 -3.46 -24.16 -7.01
CA ARG A 21 -4.56 -24.75 -6.22
C ARG A 21 -4.14 -25.07 -4.77
N GLY A 22 -2.85 -25.31 -4.52
CA GLY A 22 -2.31 -25.53 -3.17
C GLY A 22 -2.12 -24.26 -2.34
N GLY A 23 -2.41 -23.09 -2.91
CA GLY A 23 -2.18 -21.78 -2.29
C GLY A 23 -0.97 -21.05 -2.87
N THR A 24 -0.57 -19.98 -2.16
CA THR A 24 0.53 -19.11 -2.54
C THR A 24 1.83 -19.55 -1.88
N CYS A 25 2.89 -19.65 -2.69
CA CYS A 25 4.25 -19.93 -2.24
C CYS A 25 5.16 -18.76 -2.61
N PHE A 26 5.97 -18.29 -1.64
CA PHE A 26 7.03 -17.34 -1.90
C PHE A 26 8.21 -18.07 -2.54
N LEU A 27 8.62 -17.64 -3.72
CA LEU A 27 9.75 -18.24 -4.44
C LEU A 27 11.08 -17.54 -4.12
N GLY A 28 11.05 -16.24 -3.89
CA GLY A 28 12.26 -15.48 -3.61
C GLY A 28 12.06 -13.98 -3.70
N SER A 29 13.09 -13.25 -3.29
CA SER A 29 13.18 -11.81 -3.37
C SER A 29 14.53 -11.40 -3.94
N LYS A 30 14.56 -10.37 -4.76
CA LYS A 30 15.78 -9.78 -5.29
C LYS A 30 15.90 -8.33 -4.82
N ASP A 31 17.04 -8.00 -4.21
CA ASP A 31 17.44 -6.61 -4.03
C ASP A 31 17.79 -6.04 -5.41
N SER A 32 17.06 -5.00 -5.78
CA SER A 32 17.14 -4.31 -7.07
C SER A 32 17.47 -2.82 -6.88
N SER A 33 18.02 -2.45 -5.71
CA SER A 33 18.32 -1.04 -5.37
C SER A 33 19.38 -0.41 -6.29
N LYS A 34 20.26 -1.22 -6.87
CA LYS A 34 21.32 -0.79 -7.78
C LYS A 34 20.92 -0.83 -9.25
N ASP A 35 19.79 -1.46 -9.55
CA ASP A 35 19.33 -1.69 -10.91
C ASP A 35 18.33 -0.60 -11.30
N SER A 36 18.43 -0.12 -12.54
CA SER A 36 17.34 0.67 -13.10
C SER A 36 16.16 -0.28 -13.33
N HIS A 37 15.01 -0.01 -12.70
CA HIS A 37 13.77 -0.79 -12.90
C HIS A 37 13.16 -0.55 -14.28
N THR A 38 13.92 -0.72 -15.36
CA THR A 38 13.41 -0.59 -16.73
C THR A 38 12.47 -1.75 -17.04
N GLY A 39 11.67 -1.59 -18.11
CA GLY A 39 10.80 -2.67 -18.57
C GLY A 39 11.57 -3.92 -18.98
N GLU A 40 12.76 -3.74 -19.55
CA GLU A 40 13.66 -4.84 -19.95
C GLU A 40 14.18 -5.61 -18.74
N TYR A 41 14.64 -4.91 -17.70
CA TYR A 41 15.15 -5.56 -16.48
C TYR A 41 14.06 -6.38 -15.78
N ILE A 42 12.86 -5.82 -15.66
CA ILE A 42 11.71 -6.51 -15.08
C ILE A 42 11.31 -7.71 -15.96
N PHE A 43 11.30 -7.54 -17.28
CA PHE A 43 11.03 -8.62 -18.23
C PHE A 43 12.02 -9.77 -18.06
N GLU A 44 13.33 -9.51 -18.07
CA GLU A 44 14.36 -10.54 -17.92
C GLU A 44 14.24 -11.29 -16.60
N TYR A 45 13.95 -10.56 -15.51
CA TYR A 45 13.74 -11.16 -14.20
C TYR A 45 12.55 -12.12 -14.21
N ILE A 46 11.38 -11.67 -14.70
CA ILE A 46 10.17 -12.51 -14.77
C ILE A 46 10.39 -13.69 -15.70
N ASP A 47 11.02 -13.46 -16.85
CA ASP A 47 11.25 -14.47 -17.87
C ASP A 47 12.13 -15.62 -17.34
N LYS A 48 13.19 -15.29 -16.60
CA LYS A 48 14.01 -16.28 -15.89
C LYS A 48 13.19 -17.10 -14.89
N CYS A 49 12.31 -16.44 -14.13
CA CYS A 49 11.45 -17.12 -13.17
C CYS A 49 10.44 -18.06 -13.83
N ILE A 50 9.94 -17.72 -15.03
CA ILE A 50 9.06 -18.60 -15.81
C ILE A 50 9.83 -19.85 -16.27
N GLU A 51 11.09 -19.70 -16.69
CA GLU A 51 11.95 -20.84 -17.05
C GLU A 51 12.19 -21.77 -15.84
N GLU A 52 12.54 -21.19 -14.69
CA GLU A 52 12.77 -21.95 -13.45
C GLU A 52 11.51 -22.70 -12.98
N ALA A 53 10.34 -22.07 -13.07
CA ALA A 53 9.05 -22.71 -12.74
C ALA A 53 8.64 -23.78 -13.76
N GLY A 54 9.10 -23.64 -15.01
CA GLY A 54 8.68 -24.41 -16.17
C GLY A 54 7.54 -23.71 -16.92
N PRO A 55 7.74 -23.29 -18.18
CA PRO A 55 6.81 -22.41 -18.89
C PRO A 55 5.42 -23.01 -19.10
N LEU A 56 5.32 -24.34 -19.24
CA LEU A 56 4.04 -25.04 -19.39
C LEU A 56 3.18 -25.04 -18.11
N LYS A 57 3.78 -24.73 -16.95
CA LYS A 57 3.08 -24.67 -15.66
C LYS A 57 2.59 -23.25 -15.32
N VAL A 58 3.01 -22.25 -16.09
CA VAL A 58 2.68 -20.85 -15.86
C VAL A 58 1.59 -20.42 -16.82
N VAL A 59 0.44 -20.07 -16.28
CA VAL A 59 -0.70 -19.57 -17.08
C VAL A 59 -0.80 -18.05 -17.07
N GLN A 60 -0.31 -17.39 -16.01
CA GLN A 60 -0.50 -15.97 -15.81
C GLN A 60 0.63 -15.33 -15.00
N VAL A 61 1.02 -14.13 -15.42
CA VAL A 61 1.87 -13.20 -14.68
C VAL A 61 1.02 -12.03 -14.22
N VAL A 62 1.14 -11.68 -12.93
CA VAL A 62 0.45 -10.53 -12.31
C VAL A 62 1.52 -9.60 -11.75
N THR A 63 1.48 -8.34 -12.16
CA THR A 63 2.36 -7.24 -11.68
C THR A 63 1.50 -6.00 -11.41
N ASP A 64 2.02 -4.97 -10.76
CA ASP A 64 1.33 -3.67 -10.71
C ASP A 64 1.23 -3.01 -12.11
N ASN A 65 0.52 -1.88 -12.18
CA ASN A 65 0.25 -1.15 -13.43
C ASN A 65 1.27 -0.03 -13.71
N ALA A 66 2.39 0.01 -13.01
CA ALA A 66 3.43 1.01 -13.27
C ALA A 66 3.95 0.90 -14.71
N THR A 67 4.37 2.03 -15.28
CA THR A 67 4.79 2.13 -16.68
C THR A 67 5.85 1.08 -17.07
N ASN A 68 6.81 0.81 -16.18
CA ASN A 68 7.87 -0.15 -16.45
C ASN A 68 7.36 -1.60 -16.45
N ASN A 69 6.39 -1.93 -15.59
CA ASN A 69 5.71 -3.22 -15.61
C ASN A 69 4.86 -3.40 -16.88
N VAL A 70 4.21 -2.34 -17.36
CA VAL A 70 3.49 -2.36 -18.65
C VAL A 70 4.44 -2.56 -19.82
N ALA A 71 5.65 -1.98 -19.78
CA ALA A 71 6.68 -2.23 -20.80
C ALA A 71 7.18 -3.68 -20.76
N ALA A 72 7.47 -4.22 -19.58
CA ALA A 72 7.85 -5.61 -19.39
C ALA A 72 6.76 -6.58 -19.89
N ALA A 73 5.49 -6.26 -19.63
CA ALA A 73 4.35 -7.03 -20.10
C ALA A 73 4.29 -7.16 -21.62
N LYS A 74 4.60 -6.08 -22.36
CA LYS A 74 4.66 -6.10 -23.82
C LYS A 74 5.75 -7.05 -24.32
N LEU A 75 6.93 -7.02 -23.70
CA LEU A 75 8.04 -7.92 -24.02
C LEU A 75 7.68 -9.38 -23.71
N LEU A 76 7.08 -9.65 -22.54
CA LEU A 76 6.61 -10.98 -22.17
C LEU A 76 5.57 -11.52 -23.15
N LYS A 77 4.61 -10.69 -23.57
CA LYS A 77 3.58 -11.08 -24.53
C LYS A 77 4.16 -11.46 -25.89
N MET A 78 5.22 -10.78 -26.34
CA MET A 78 5.92 -11.12 -27.59
C MET A 78 6.68 -12.43 -27.47
N LYS A 79 7.41 -12.66 -26.37
CA LYS A 79 8.21 -13.87 -26.18
C LYS A 79 7.38 -15.10 -25.81
N ARG A 80 6.30 -14.92 -25.05
CA ARG A 80 5.47 -15.98 -24.45
C ARG A 80 3.99 -15.72 -24.72
N PRO A 81 3.52 -15.87 -25.98
CA PRO A 81 2.14 -15.54 -26.35
C PRO A 81 1.07 -16.38 -25.63
N ASN A 82 1.45 -17.54 -25.08
CA ASN A 82 0.56 -18.46 -24.37
C ASN A 82 0.40 -18.14 -22.87
N ILE A 83 1.12 -17.13 -22.34
CA ILE A 83 1.04 -16.74 -20.93
C ILE A 83 0.32 -15.39 -20.84
N PHE A 84 -0.74 -15.35 -20.03
CA PHE A 84 -1.48 -14.11 -19.81
C PHE A 84 -0.69 -13.15 -18.92
N TRP A 85 -0.77 -11.86 -19.21
CA TRP A 85 -0.34 -10.82 -18.29
C TRP A 85 -1.54 -9.99 -17.87
N SER A 86 -1.62 -9.68 -16.58
CA SER A 86 -2.66 -8.82 -16.03
C SER A 86 -2.12 -7.89 -14.96
N GLY A 87 -2.68 -6.69 -14.92
CA GLY A 87 -2.46 -5.73 -13.85
C GLY A 87 -2.98 -6.20 -12.49
N CYS A 88 -2.35 -5.71 -11.42
CA CYS A 88 -2.76 -5.99 -10.05
C CYS A 88 -4.10 -5.30 -9.75
N ALA A 89 -5.10 -6.09 -9.38
CA ALA A 89 -6.42 -5.58 -9.00
C ALA A 89 -6.35 -4.66 -7.78
N ALA A 90 -5.55 -5.02 -6.76
CA ALA A 90 -5.39 -4.20 -5.57
C ALA A 90 -4.78 -2.82 -5.90
N HIS A 91 -3.77 -2.79 -6.76
CA HIS A 91 -3.19 -1.53 -7.22
C HIS A 91 -4.19 -0.72 -8.07
N THR A 92 -4.99 -1.38 -8.90
CA THR A 92 -6.06 -0.72 -9.68
C THR A 92 -7.08 -0.03 -8.76
N VAL A 93 -7.52 -0.72 -7.69
CA VAL A 93 -8.40 -0.12 -6.68
C VAL A 93 -7.72 1.06 -5.96
N ASP A 94 -6.43 0.94 -5.63
CA ASP A 94 -5.68 2.04 -5.00
C ASP A 94 -5.62 3.29 -5.89
N LEU A 95 -5.47 3.12 -7.21
CA LEU A 95 -5.51 4.22 -8.18
C LEU A 95 -6.92 4.83 -8.33
N MET A 96 -7.98 4.02 -8.25
CA MET A 96 -9.35 4.54 -8.22
C MET A 96 -9.58 5.40 -6.97
N LEU A 97 -9.10 4.95 -5.81
CA LEU A 97 -9.12 5.70 -4.56
C LEU A 97 -8.28 6.98 -4.65
N GLU A 98 -7.13 6.94 -5.32
CA GLU A 98 -6.35 8.15 -5.62
C GLU A 98 -7.18 9.17 -6.40
N GLY A 99 -7.86 8.75 -7.48
CA GLY A 99 -8.72 9.61 -8.28
C GLY A 99 -9.82 10.27 -7.44
N ILE A 100 -10.51 9.49 -6.60
CA ILE A 100 -11.54 9.97 -5.67
C ILE A 100 -10.94 10.97 -4.67
N SER A 101 -9.75 10.68 -4.13
CA SER A 101 -9.09 11.51 -3.12
C SER A 101 -8.78 12.93 -3.60
N LYS A 102 -8.67 13.13 -4.92
CA LYS A 102 -8.36 14.43 -5.55
C LYS A 102 -9.60 15.29 -5.80
N LEU A 103 -10.81 14.79 -5.58
CA LEU A 103 -12.03 15.56 -5.82
C LEU A 103 -12.12 16.77 -4.87
N PRO A 104 -12.53 17.97 -5.36
CA PRO A 104 -12.66 19.18 -4.55
C PRO A 104 -13.71 18.98 -3.45
N GLY A 105 -13.27 18.82 -2.21
CA GLY A 105 -14.11 18.48 -1.06
C GLY A 105 -13.61 17.24 -0.34
N ILE A 106 -13.36 16.15 -1.06
CA ILE A 106 -12.73 14.95 -0.51
C ILE A 106 -11.27 15.24 -0.16
N ALA A 107 -10.53 15.92 -1.05
CA ALA A 107 -9.16 16.33 -0.80
C ALA A 107 -9.05 17.17 0.49
N LYS A 108 -9.94 18.17 0.63
CA LYS A 108 -10.01 19.03 1.82
C LYS A 108 -10.28 18.23 3.10
N LEU A 109 -11.23 17.28 3.04
CA LEU A 109 -11.55 16.41 4.18
C LEU A 109 -10.36 15.53 4.58
N ILE A 110 -9.67 14.95 3.59
CA ILE A 110 -8.47 14.15 3.81
C ILE A 110 -7.37 14.99 4.47
N ASP A 111 -7.16 16.23 4.01
CA ASP A 111 -6.15 17.11 4.59
C ASP A 111 -6.48 17.52 6.02
N GLN A 112 -7.74 17.82 6.32
CA GLN A 112 -8.19 18.08 7.70
C GLN A 112 -7.98 16.87 8.62
N ALA A 113 -8.32 15.67 8.13
CA ALA A 113 -8.10 14.42 8.86
C ALA A 113 -6.61 14.16 9.10
N LYS A 114 -5.76 14.40 8.09
CA LYS A 114 -4.31 14.32 8.22
C LYS A 114 -3.80 15.28 9.28
N CYS A 115 -4.19 16.56 9.24
CA CYS A 115 -3.78 17.54 10.25
C CYS A 115 -4.15 17.10 11.67
N LEU A 116 -5.39 16.63 11.86
CA LEU A 116 -5.85 16.11 13.16
C LEU A 116 -5.01 14.91 13.63
N THR A 117 -4.80 13.92 12.75
CA THR A 117 -4.02 12.73 13.12
C THR A 117 -2.56 13.07 13.38
N ILE A 118 -1.92 13.90 12.55
CA ILE A 118 -0.55 14.36 12.78
C ILE A 118 -0.44 15.04 14.14
N PHE A 119 -1.35 15.96 14.46
CA PHE A 119 -1.38 16.61 15.76
C PHE A 119 -1.51 15.59 16.91
N ILE A 120 -2.47 14.65 16.84
CA ILE A 120 -2.65 13.65 17.90
C ILE A 120 -1.39 12.80 18.09
N TYR A 121 -0.79 12.31 17.00
CA TYR A 121 0.35 11.40 17.07
C TYR A 121 1.69 12.10 17.32
N ALA A 122 1.80 13.40 17.08
CA ALA A 122 3.02 14.17 17.31
C ALA A 122 3.26 14.49 18.80
N HIS A 123 2.20 14.61 19.61
CA HIS A 123 2.30 14.97 21.02
C HIS A 123 1.99 13.78 21.93
N HIS A 124 2.97 13.36 22.74
CA HIS A 124 2.84 12.17 23.59
C HIS A 124 1.65 12.21 24.56
N LYS A 125 1.34 13.38 25.17
CA LYS A 125 0.18 13.55 26.06
C LYS A 125 -1.13 13.41 25.30
N THR A 126 -1.25 14.08 24.15
CA THR A 126 -2.43 13.99 23.28
C THR A 126 -2.66 12.55 22.79
N LEU A 127 -1.59 11.86 22.42
CA LEU A 127 -1.64 10.46 22.00
C LEU A 127 -2.10 9.55 23.14
N ASP A 128 -1.59 9.75 24.36
CA ASP A 128 -1.99 8.97 25.53
C ASP A 128 -3.47 9.20 25.89
N LEU A 129 -3.91 10.46 25.87
CA LEU A 129 -5.32 10.81 26.08
C LEU A 129 -6.23 10.22 24.99
N MET A 130 -5.81 10.26 23.73
CA MET A 130 -6.56 9.59 22.67
C MET A 130 -6.68 8.09 22.94
N ARG A 131 -5.63 7.43 23.40
CA ARG A 131 -5.64 6.00 23.72
C ARG A 131 -6.50 5.66 24.93
N SER A 132 -6.57 6.52 25.96
CA SER A 132 -7.45 6.30 27.11
C SER A 132 -8.93 6.34 26.68
N HIS A 133 -9.30 7.28 25.81
CA HIS A 133 -10.66 7.42 25.29
C HIS A 133 -11.03 6.38 24.22
N THR A 134 -10.07 5.81 23.51
CA THR A 134 -10.30 4.89 22.38
C THR A 134 -10.02 3.42 22.69
N GLN A 135 -9.87 3.06 23.97
CA GLN A 135 -9.51 1.69 24.40
C GLN A 135 -8.21 1.21 23.72
N LYS A 136 -7.22 2.10 23.62
CA LYS A 136 -5.92 1.88 22.97
C LYS A 136 -6.01 1.54 21.47
N ARG A 137 -7.14 1.80 20.81
CA ARG A 137 -7.30 1.57 19.37
C ARG A 137 -6.79 2.76 18.59
N ASP A 138 -5.75 2.54 17.79
CA ASP A 138 -5.21 3.57 16.91
C ASP A 138 -6.22 4.08 15.87
N ILE A 139 -6.05 5.35 15.49
CA ILE A 139 -6.83 5.99 14.43
C ILE A 139 -6.24 5.60 13.07
N VAL A 140 -4.92 5.74 12.92
CA VAL A 140 -4.21 5.42 11.67
C VAL A 140 -3.95 3.92 11.63
N ARG A 141 -4.30 3.26 10.52
CA ARG A 141 -4.05 1.84 10.29
C ARG A 141 -2.88 1.67 9.31
N PRO A 142 -1.64 1.46 9.79
CA PRO A 142 -0.50 1.21 8.90
C PRO A 142 -0.65 -0.13 8.17
N GLY A 143 -0.18 -0.22 6.92
CA GLY A 143 -0.12 -1.46 6.14
C GLY A 143 -1.13 -1.61 5.02
N ALA A 144 -2.03 -0.64 4.81
CA ALA A 144 -2.82 -0.56 3.58
C ALA A 144 -2.04 0.11 2.46
N THR A 145 -2.47 -0.07 1.21
CA THR A 145 -1.92 0.68 0.06
C THR A 145 -1.99 2.19 0.32
N ARG A 146 -1.11 2.95 -0.34
CA ARG A 146 -0.82 4.35 0.02
C ARG A 146 -2.08 5.23 0.02
N PHE A 147 -3.00 5.02 -0.93
CA PHE A 147 -4.23 5.82 -1.02
C PHE A 147 -5.36 5.25 -0.18
N ALA A 148 -5.51 3.91 -0.13
CA ALA A 148 -6.47 3.26 0.76
C ALA A 148 -6.29 3.67 2.23
N THR A 149 -5.06 3.92 2.66
CA THR A 149 -4.75 4.38 4.03
C THR A 149 -5.51 5.65 4.41
N CYS A 150 -5.71 6.60 3.49
CA CYS A 150 -6.46 7.84 3.77
C CYS A 150 -7.93 7.54 4.06
N PHE A 151 -8.56 6.68 3.28
CA PHE A 151 -9.96 6.29 3.44
C PHE A 151 -10.18 5.46 4.71
N LEU A 152 -9.27 4.54 5.03
CA LEU A 152 -9.32 3.79 6.28
C LEU A 152 -9.16 4.70 7.50
N THR A 153 -8.32 5.73 7.40
CA THR A 153 -8.15 6.73 8.46
C THR A 153 -9.43 7.55 8.65
N LEU A 154 -10.05 8.01 7.55
CA LEU A 154 -11.34 8.70 7.61
C LEU A 154 -12.43 7.84 8.24
N HIS A 155 -12.52 6.57 7.86
CA HIS A 155 -13.47 5.63 8.44
C HIS A 155 -13.21 5.44 9.94
N SER A 156 -11.95 5.25 10.34
CA SER A 156 -11.54 5.10 11.74
C SER A 156 -11.86 6.34 12.59
N LEU A 157 -11.66 7.54 12.04
CA LEU A 157 -12.06 8.81 12.67
C LEU A 157 -13.59 8.89 12.83
N TYR A 158 -14.34 8.44 11.83
CA TYR A 158 -15.80 8.41 11.89
C TYR A 158 -16.31 7.44 12.96
N GLU A 159 -15.79 6.21 13.01
CA GLU A 159 -16.12 5.22 14.03
C GLU A 159 -15.83 5.74 15.45
N LYS A 160 -14.73 6.48 15.62
CA LYS A 160 -14.28 7.02 16.92
C LYS A 160 -14.80 8.43 17.20
N LYS A 161 -15.68 8.99 16.35
CA LYS A 161 -16.09 10.40 16.42
C LYS A 161 -16.59 10.82 17.79
N ALA A 162 -17.46 10.02 18.42
CA ALA A 162 -18.01 10.33 19.75
C ALA A 162 -16.91 10.33 20.82
N LEU A 163 -16.04 9.32 20.82
CA LEU A 163 -14.94 9.18 21.77
C LEU A 163 -13.93 10.34 21.64
N LEU A 164 -13.59 10.71 20.40
CA LEU A 164 -12.70 11.84 20.13
C LEU A 164 -13.33 13.17 20.53
N LYS A 165 -14.63 13.37 20.29
CA LYS A 165 -15.33 14.57 20.79
C LYS A 165 -15.31 14.66 22.31
N ASN A 166 -15.54 13.53 22.99
CA ASN A 166 -15.48 13.48 24.46
C ASN A 166 -14.05 13.77 24.96
N MET A 167 -13.04 13.26 24.27
CA MET A 167 -11.63 13.57 24.56
C MET A 167 -11.38 15.08 24.50
N PHE A 168 -11.74 15.75 23.41
CA PHE A 168 -11.53 17.20 23.24
C PHE A 168 -12.40 18.08 24.16
N GLY A 169 -13.42 17.52 24.80
CA GLY A 169 -14.26 18.21 25.78
C GLY A 169 -14.04 17.75 27.22
N SER A 170 -12.99 16.98 27.49
CA SER A 170 -12.67 16.48 28.84
C SER A 170 -11.87 17.50 29.64
N ASP A 171 -11.97 17.45 30.97
CA ASP A 171 -11.15 18.28 31.85
C ASP A 171 -9.66 17.96 31.66
N ASP A 172 -9.31 16.67 31.52
CA ASP A 172 -7.96 16.19 31.20
C ASP A 172 -7.37 16.87 29.94
N TRP A 173 -8.20 17.14 28.94
CA TRP A 173 -7.80 17.87 27.74
C TRP A 173 -7.50 19.34 28.04
N HIS A 174 -8.33 20.00 28.83
CA HIS A 174 -8.16 21.41 29.20
C HIS A 174 -6.97 21.65 30.15
N GLU A 175 -6.63 20.66 30.96
CA GLU A 175 -5.44 20.67 31.83
C GLU A 175 -4.16 20.27 31.08
N CYS A 176 -4.29 19.67 29.89
CA CYS A 176 -3.16 19.25 29.09
C CYS A 176 -2.48 20.45 28.42
N VAL A 177 -1.30 20.84 28.90
CA VAL A 177 -0.45 21.81 28.20
C VAL A 177 0.01 21.23 26.86
N HIS A 178 -0.54 21.73 25.76
CA HIS A 178 -0.17 21.35 24.40
C HIS A 178 1.14 22.04 24.00
N SER A 179 2.26 21.56 24.54
CA SER A 179 3.62 21.97 24.16
C SER A 179 4.08 21.25 22.89
#